data_AF-A0A5D2RKJ1-F1
#
_entry.id   AF-A0A5D2RKJ1-F1
#
_cell.length_a   1.000
_cell.length_b   1.000
_cell.length_c   1.000
_cell.angle_alpha   90.00
_cell.angle_beta   90.00
_cell.angle_gamma   90.00
#
_symmetry.space_group_name_H-M   'P 1'
#
loop_
_entity.id
_entity.type
_entity.pdbx_description
1 polymer ?
#
loop_
_entity_poly.entity_id
_entity_poly.type
_entity_poly.pdbx_seq_one_letter_code
_entity_poly.pdbx_strand_id
1 'polypeptide(L)'
;MQKGSTQIALILASLIISNIVVLVVSQGQLRVGFYSKSCPNAESIIRKVVQKAVADNPRNAAILLRLHFHDCFVQGCDGSILIRNDEDGELKAQGNLGVVGFDIIDSAKARLENLCPGIVSCADIVSLAARDAVSLVNGPFYDVPTGRRDGRVSKMSLAKNLPDVDDSINVLKSKFKEKGLSDKDLVLLSGGSHTIGATACFFMQKRLYNFTPGGGSDPAINPGFLPQLKDKCPFNGDVNVRIPLDWSTQNVFDVKILRNIREGNAVIASDARLYDDRMTRQIVDSYITSSAASFNQDFAEAMVKMGNIGAKTGSEGEVRRACNAVN
;
A
#
# COMPACT_ATOMS: atom_id res chain seq x y z
N MET A 1 -51.16 25.73 51.58
CA MET A 1 -51.16 25.14 50.22
C MET A 1 -49.75 25.15 49.62
N GLN A 2 -48.77 24.47 50.25
CA GLN A 2 -47.35 24.62 49.85
C GLN A 2 -46.50 23.34 49.96
N LYS A 3 -47.13 22.18 50.19
CA LYS A 3 -46.46 20.86 50.24
C LYS A 3 -46.60 20.04 48.95
N GLY A 4 -47.51 20.41 48.04
CA GLY A 4 -47.77 19.67 46.80
C GLY A 4 -46.78 19.97 45.67
N SER A 5 -46.32 21.22 45.54
CA SER A 5 -45.44 21.62 44.42
C SER A 5 -44.02 21.08 44.51
N THR A 6 -43.52 20.78 45.72
CA THR A 6 -42.14 20.30 45.91
C THR A 6 -41.98 18.82 45.56
N GLN A 7 -43.02 18.00 45.75
CA GLN A 7 -42.97 16.57 45.35
C GLN A 7 -43.10 16.38 43.85
N ILE A 8 -43.88 17.22 43.15
CA ILE A 8 -44.01 17.14 41.69
C ILE A 8 -42.71 17.56 40.98
N ALA A 9 -42.00 18.55 41.52
CA ALA A 9 -40.68 18.97 41.00
C ALA A 9 -39.61 17.88 41.17
N LEU A 10 -39.65 17.10 42.26
CA LEU A 10 -38.72 15.99 42.51
C LEU A 10 -38.97 14.78 41.59
N ILE A 11 -40.23 14.51 41.21
CA ILE A 11 -40.58 13.42 40.29
C ILE A 11 -40.25 13.80 38.83
N LEU A 12 -40.43 15.06 38.44
CA LEU A 12 -40.02 15.55 37.12
C LEU A 12 -38.49 15.64 36.97
N ALA A 13 -37.76 15.94 38.05
CA ALA A 13 -36.31 15.92 38.06
C ALA A 13 -35.72 14.49 38.00
N SER A 14 -36.43 13.46 38.53
CA SER A 14 -35.96 12.07 38.43
C SER A 14 -36.27 11.40 37.08
N LEU A 15 -37.28 11.89 36.35
CA LEU A 15 -37.63 11.40 35.00
C LEU A 15 -36.76 11.98 33.87
N ILE A 16 -35.99 13.06 34.11
CA ILE A 16 -35.05 13.61 33.13
C ILE A 16 -33.66 12.94 33.19
N ILE A 17 -33.37 12.14 34.21
CA ILE A 17 -32.05 11.47 34.36
C ILE A 17 -32.00 10.09 33.67
N SER A 18 -33.12 9.59 33.14
CA SER A 18 -33.16 8.30 32.43
C SER A 18 -33.38 8.52 30.93
N ASN A 19 -32.28 8.78 30.20
CA ASN A 19 -32.03 8.47 28.78
C ASN A 19 -30.84 9.28 28.22
N ILE A 20 -29.75 9.41 28.98
CA ILE A 20 -28.45 9.64 28.33
C ILE A 20 -27.99 8.27 27.85
N VAL A 21 -28.39 7.92 26.62
CA VAL A 21 -27.67 6.91 25.85
C VAL A 21 -26.30 7.52 25.60
N VAL A 22 -25.36 7.25 26.49
CA VAL A 22 -23.94 7.45 26.20
C VAL A 22 -23.66 6.51 25.04
N LEU A 23 -23.68 7.05 23.82
CA LEU A 23 -23.00 6.42 22.71
C LEU A 23 -21.54 6.37 23.14
N VAL A 24 -21.14 5.25 23.75
CA VAL A 24 -19.74 4.92 23.93
C VAL A 24 -19.23 4.73 22.51
N VAL A 25 -18.73 5.82 21.92
CA VAL A 25 -17.96 5.77 20.68
C VAL A 25 -16.69 5.03 21.06
N SER A 26 -16.71 3.71 20.88
CA SER A 26 -15.51 2.90 21.03
C SER A 26 -14.51 3.43 20.02
N GLN A 27 -13.44 4.07 20.53
CA GLN A 27 -12.21 4.32 19.78
C GLN A 27 -11.59 2.95 19.49
N GLY A 28 -12.13 2.27 18.47
CA GLY A 28 -11.70 0.95 18.10
C GLY A 28 -10.31 1.03 17.49
N GLN A 29 -9.27 0.68 18.25
CA GLN A 29 -7.94 0.44 17.72
C GLN A 29 -8.01 -0.69 16.67
N LEU A 30 -7.11 -0.65 15.68
CA LEU A 30 -6.98 -1.73 14.73
C LEU A 30 -6.71 -3.05 15.45
N ARG A 31 -7.39 -4.12 15.02
CA ARG A 31 -7.19 -5.45 15.59
C ARG A 31 -7.45 -6.53 14.55
N VAL A 32 -6.77 -7.65 14.72
CA VAL A 32 -7.07 -8.86 13.95
C VAL A 32 -8.49 -9.32 14.28
N GLY A 33 -9.26 -9.69 13.25
CA GLY A 33 -10.64 -10.13 13.42
C GLY A 33 -11.63 -9.04 13.81
N PHE A 34 -11.38 -7.76 13.46
CA PHE A 34 -12.30 -6.65 13.76
C PHE A 34 -13.74 -6.92 13.30
N TYR A 35 -13.90 -7.52 12.12
CA TYR A 35 -15.20 -7.85 11.49
C TYR A 35 -15.79 -9.20 11.90
N SER A 36 -15.14 -9.96 12.80
CA SER A 36 -15.54 -11.34 13.15
C SER A 36 -16.98 -11.50 13.63
N LYS A 37 -17.57 -10.44 14.21
CA LYS A 37 -18.97 -10.43 14.66
C LYS A 37 -19.92 -9.70 13.70
N SER A 38 -19.48 -8.60 13.09
CA SER A 38 -20.34 -7.71 12.30
C SER A 38 -20.42 -8.09 10.82
N CYS A 39 -19.35 -8.66 10.26
CA CYS A 39 -19.33 -9.24 8.91
C CYS A 39 -18.34 -10.42 8.87
N PRO A 40 -18.73 -11.59 9.43
CA PRO A 40 -17.81 -12.72 9.65
C PRO A 40 -17.12 -13.24 8.37
N ASN A 41 -17.77 -13.06 7.22
CA ASN A 41 -17.27 -13.52 5.92
C ASN A 41 -16.45 -12.45 5.17
N ALA A 42 -16.19 -11.28 5.75
CA ALA A 42 -15.56 -10.16 5.05
C ALA A 42 -14.22 -10.54 4.38
N GLU A 43 -13.28 -11.10 5.15
CA GLU A 43 -11.97 -11.48 4.61
C GLU A 43 -12.08 -12.59 3.55
N SER A 44 -12.97 -13.57 3.73
CA SER A 44 -13.13 -14.65 2.77
C SER A 44 -13.74 -14.18 1.44
N ILE A 45 -14.63 -13.17 1.48
CA ILE A 45 -15.19 -12.54 0.28
C ILE A 45 -14.10 -11.76 -0.47
N ILE A 46 -13.32 -10.95 0.24
CA ILE A 46 -12.20 -10.18 -0.34
C ILE A 46 -11.20 -11.14 -0.98
N ARG A 47 -10.76 -12.17 -0.23
CA ARG A 47 -9.83 -13.19 -0.72
C ARG A 47 -10.32 -13.88 -1.99
N LYS A 48 -11.61 -14.22 -2.10
CA LYS A 48 -12.19 -14.84 -3.30
C LYS A 48 -12.14 -13.92 -4.52
N VAL A 49 -12.41 -12.62 -4.33
CA VAL A 49 -12.32 -11.63 -5.41
C VAL A 49 -10.87 -11.49 -5.87
N VAL A 50 -9.93 -11.40 -4.95
CA VAL A 50 -8.50 -11.30 -5.25
C VAL A 50 -7.98 -12.59 -5.89
N GLN A 51 -8.36 -13.76 -5.40
CA GLN A 51 -8.02 -15.05 -6.00
C GLN A 51 -8.44 -15.11 -7.47
N LYS A 52 -9.67 -14.71 -7.78
CA LYS A 52 -10.13 -14.64 -9.17
C LYS A 52 -9.27 -13.69 -9.98
N ALA A 53 -9.03 -12.47 -9.49
CA ALA A 53 -8.24 -11.48 -10.21
C ALA A 53 -6.80 -11.95 -10.47
N VAL A 54 -6.13 -12.54 -9.48
CA VAL A 54 -4.75 -13.05 -9.61
C VAL A 54 -4.68 -14.28 -10.50
N ALA A 55 -5.69 -15.17 -10.45
CA ALA A 55 -5.77 -16.31 -11.37
C ALA A 55 -5.98 -15.86 -12.83
N ASP A 56 -6.80 -14.82 -13.04
CA ASP A 56 -7.03 -14.25 -14.37
C ASP A 56 -5.77 -13.52 -14.89
N ASN A 57 -5.03 -12.83 -14.02
CA ASN A 57 -3.75 -12.19 -14.34
C ASN A 57 -2.84 -12.09 -13.09
N PRO A 58 -1.71 -12.82 -13.02
CA PRO A 58 -0.80 -12.80 -11.86
C PRO A 58 -0.26 -11.41 -11.49
N ARG A 59 -0.17 -10.49 -12.47
CA ARG A 59 0.26 -9.09 -12.23
C ARG A 59 -0.66 -8.34 -11.26
N ASN A 60 -1.91 -8.78 -11.11
CA ASN A 60 -2.84 -8.21 -10.14
C ASN A 60 -2.31 -8.28 -8.70
N ALA A 61 -1.43 -9.25 -8.40
CA ALA A 61 -0.79 -9.29 -7.10
C ALA A 61 0.06 -8.04 -6.81
N ALA A 62 0.93 -7.68 -7.77
CA ALA A 62 1.77 -6.48 -7.66
C ALA A 62 0.96 -5.18 -7.73
N ILE A 63 -0.12 -5.16 -8.52
CA ILE A 63 -1.02 -4.01 -8.63
C ILE A 63 -1.67 -3.70 -7.28
N LEU A 64 -2.24 -4.70 -6.61
CA LEU A 64 -2.91 -4.51 -5.32
C LEU A 64 -1.93 -4.19 -4.21
N LEU A 65 -0.73 -4.79 -4.25
CA LEU A 65 0.36 -4.44 -3.33
C LEU A 65 0.77 -2.96 -3.49
N ARG A 66 0.98 -2.50 -4.73
CA ARG A 66 1.29 -1.10 -5.03
C ARG A 66 0.17 -0.17 -4.58
N LEU A 67 -1.10 -0.51 -4.86
CA LEU A 67 -2.23 0.31 -4.45
C LEU A 67 -2.25 0.55 -2.94
N HIS A 68 -1.95 -0.47 -2.13
CA HIS A 68 -1.88 -0.32 -0.68
C HIS A 68 -0.72 0.56 -0.21
N PHE A 69 0.46 0.44 -0.81
CA PHE A 69 1.59 1.35 -0.53
C PHE A 69 1.23 2.81 -0.84
N HIS A 70 0.65 3.05 -2.02
CA HIS A 70 0.28 4.40 -2.46
C HIS A 70 -0.83 5.02 -1.60
N ASP A 71 -1.76 4.22 -1.09
CA ASP A 71 -2.74 4.66 -0.09
C ASP A 71 -2.04 5.08 1.21
N CYS A 72 -1.28 4.18 1.83
CA CYS A 72 -0.66 4.41 3.13
C CYS A 72 0.34 5.58 3.16
N PHE A 73 1.00 5.88 2.03
CA PHE A 73 1.97 6.97 1.96
C PHE A 73 1.34 8.35 1.78
N VAL A 74 0.02 8.46 1.54
CA VAL A 74 -0.71 9.72 1.40
C VAL A 74 -1.77 9.83 2.49
N GLN A 75 -1.57 10.71 3.48
CA GLN A 75 -2.45 10.86 4.66
C GLN A 75 -2.67 9.62 5.55
N GLY A 76 -2.06 8.48 5.22
CA GLY A 76 -2.21 7.22 5.95
C GLY A 76 -3.09 6.23 5.18
N CYS A 77 -3.24 5.01 5.69
CA CYS A 77 -4.04 3.99 5.02
C CYS A 77 -5.53 4.26 5.22
N ASP A 78 -6.10 5.17 4.44
CA ASP A 78 -7.48 5.66 4.60
C ASP A 78 -8.33 5.50 3.33
N GLY A 79 -7.83 4.80 2.32
CA GLY A 79 -8.51 4.60 1.04
C GLY A 79 -8.69 5.89 0.22
N SER A 80 -8.04 7.00 0.57
CA SER A 80 -8.21 8.29 -0.11
C SER A 80 -7.85 8.21 -1.59
N ILE A 81 -6.85 7.41 -1.96
CA ILE A 81 -6.47 7.15 -3.36
C ILE A 81 -7.59 6.57 -4.22
N LEU A 82 -8.61 5.96 -3.61
CA LEU A 82 -9.74 5.37 -4.33
C LEU A 82 -10.77 6.43 -4.78
N ILE A 83 -10.81 7.60 -4.12
CA ILE A 83 -11.76 8.68 -4.44
C ILE A 83 -11.50 9.18 -5.86
N ARG A 84 -12.57 9.28 -6.66
CA ARG A 84 -12.51 9.81 -8.03
C ARG A 84 -12.75 11.30 -8.01
N ASN A 85 -11.65 12.04 -8.19
CA ASN A 85 -11.64 13.47 -8.41
C ASN A 85 -10.79 13.75 -9.66
N ASP A 86 -11.45 13.98 -10.79
CA ASP A 86 -10.80 14.13 -12.09
C ASP A 86 -10.09 15.47 -12.28
N GLU A 87 -10.27 16.43 -11.37
CA GLU A 87 -9.65 17.76 -11.43
C GLU A 87 -8.40 17.83 -10.56
N ASP A 88 -8.51 17.48 -9.28
CA ASP A 88 -7.43 17.66 -8.29
C ASP A 88 -7.22 16.41 -7.42
N GLY A 89 -7.67 15.23 -7.83
CA GLY A 89 -7.49 13.98 -7.06
C GLY A 89 -6.03 13.52 -6.98
N GLU A 90 -5.73 12.64 -6.02
CA GLU A 90 -4.39 12.05 -5.86
C GLU A 90 -3.86 11.38 -7.12
N LEU A 91 -4.74 10.81 -7.96
CA LEU A 91 -4.36 10.15 -9.21
C LEU A 91 -3.75 11.09 -10.25
N LYS A 92 -3.85 12.41 -10.05
CA LYS A 92 -3.17 13.40 -10.89
C LYS A 92 -1.72 13.64 -10.47
N ALA A 93 -1.30 13.17 -9.30
CA ALA A 93 0.08 13.30 -8.86
C ALA A 93 1.01 12.38 -9.65
N GLN A 94 2.21 12.86 -9.97
CA GLN A 94 3.22 12.13 -10.75
C GLN A 94 3.49 10.73 -10.19
N GLY A 95 3.61 10.59 -8.86
CA GLY A 95 3.86 9.30 -8.20
C GLY A 95 2.73 8.29 -8.43
N ASN A 96 1.49 8.73 -8.62
CA ASN A 96 0.33 7.86 -8.82
C ASN A 96 0.08 7.49 -10.30
N LEU A 97 0.92 7.94 -11.23
CA LEU A 97 0.82 7.54 -12.62
C LEU A 97 0.85 6.00 -12.75
N GLY A 98 -0.12 5.47 -13.49
CA GLY A 98 -0.28 4.05 -13.74
C GLY A 98 -0.70 3.21 -12.53
N VAL A 99 -1.14 3.80 -11.41
CA VAL A 99 -1.82 3.04 -10.34
C VAL A 99 -3.17 2.57 -10.88
N VAL A 100 -3.48 1.28 -10.69
CA VAL A 100 -4.68 0.60 -11.19
C VAL A 100 -5.16 -0.43 -10.15
N GLY A 101 -6.14 -1.28 -10.48
CA GLY A 101 -6.68 -2.32 -9.58
C GLY A 101 -7.91 -1.90 -8.78
N PHE A 102 -8.43 -0.70 -9.05
CA PHE A 102 -9.60 -0.17 -8.37
C PHE A 102 -10.87 -0.97 -8.62
N ASP A 103 -11.02 -1.55 -9.80
CA ASP A 103 -12.13 -2.42 -10.19
C ASP A 103 -12.21 -3.68 -9.33
N ILE A 104 -11.07 -4.22 -8.91
CA ILE A 104 -10.98 -5.37 -8.00
C ILE A 104 -11.49 -4.96 -6.60
N ILE A 105 -11.08 -3.78 -6.12
CA ILE A 105 -11.51 -3.21 -4.84
C ILE A 105 -13.02 -2.90 -4.88
N ASP A 106 -13.51 -2.29 -5.95
CA ASP A 106 -14.92 -1.96 -6.14
C ASP A 106 -15.79 -3.23 -6.22
N SER A 107 -15.31 -4.29 -6.89
CA SER A 107 -15.99 -5.59 -6.93
C SER A 107 -16.07 -6.24 -5.54
N ALA A 108 -14.99 -6.19 -4.75
CA ALA A 108 -15.01 -6.67 -3.38
C ALA A 108 -15.99 -5.85 -2.53
N LYS A 109 -15.95 -4.52 -2.67
CA LYS A 109 -16.84 -3.61 -1.95
C LYS A 109 -18.30 -3.86 -2.25
N ALA A 110 -18.67 -3.99 -3.52
CA ALA A 110 -20.05 -4.25 -3.93
C ALA A 110 -20.59 -5.56 -3.33
N ARG A 111 -19.77 -6.63 -3.30
CA ARG A 111 -20.15 -7.90 -2.66
C ARG A 111 -20.33 -7.77 -1.15
N LEU A 112 -19.48 -7.00 -0.49
CA LEU A 112 -19.56 -6.75 0.94
C LEU A 112 -20.79 -5.91 1.28
N GLU A 113 -21.07 -4.84 0.53
CA GLU A 113 -22.26 -4.00 0.76
C GLU A 113 -23.57 -4.77 0.57
N ASN A 114 -23.62 -5.76 -0.32
CA ASN A 114 -24.79 -6.62 -0.47
C ASN A 114 -25.05 -7.54 0.73
N LEU A 115 -24.02 -7.87 1.52
CA LEU A 115 -24.10 -8.85 2.61
C LEU A 115 -24.06 -8.20 4.00
N CYS A 116 -23.26 -7.15 4.16
CA CYS A 116 -23.08 -6.41 5.40
C CYS A 116 -22.95 -4.90 5.09
N PRO A 117 -24.07 -4.24 4.72
CA PRO A 117 -24.08 -2.85 4.28
C PRO A 117 -23.46 -1.90 5.29
N GLY A 118 -22.55 -1.03 4.85
CA GLY A 118 -21.93 0.00 5.67
C GLY A 118 -21.01 -0.52 6.79
N ILE A 119 -20.56 -1.78 6.73
CA ILE A 119 -19.72 -2.38 7.77
C ILE A 119 -18.22 -2.30 7.45
N VAL A 120 -17.80 -2.72 6.26
CA VAL A 120 -16.38 -2.88 5.90
C VAL A 120 -15.87 -1.66 5.13
N SER A 121 -14.84 -0.98 5.64
CA SER A 121 -14.24 0.19 4.96
C SER A 121 -13.47 -0.19 3.70
N CYS A 122 -13.36 0.76 2.77
CA CYS A 122 -12.53 0.58 1.58
C CYS A 122 -11.04 0.49 1.92
N ALA A 123 -10.58 1.22 2.92
CA ALA A 123 -9.21 1.16 3.44
C ALA A 123 -8.82 -0.26 3.91
N ASP A 124 -9.73 -0.96 4.61
CA ASP A 124 -9.48 -2.35 5.01
C ASP A 124 -9.55 -3.32 3.83
N ILE A 125 -10.41 -3.08 2.83
CA ILE A 125 -10.44 -3.88 1.60
C ILE A 125 -9.08 -3.80 0.89
N VAL A 126 -8.50 -2.60 0.75
CA VAL A 126 -7.17 -2.41 0.13
C VAL A 126 -6.09 -3.17 0.91
N SER A 127 -6.07 -3.04 2.23
CA SER A 127 -5.08 -3.67 3.10
C SER A 127 -5.16 -5.21 3.04
N LEU A 128 -6.38 -5.77 3.13
CA LEU A 128 -6.62 -7.20 3.03
C LEU A 128 -6.33 -7.73 1.62
N ALA A 129 -6.68 -6.97 0.59
CA ALA A 129 -6.45 -7.36 -0.80
C ALA A 129 -4.95 -7.46 -1.12
N ALA A 130 -4.12 -6.55 -0.60
CA ALA A 130 -2.67 -6.63 -0.76
C ALA A 130 -2.08 -7.88 -0.09
N ARG A 131 -2.50 -8.21 1.15
CA ARG A 131 -2.09 -9.45 1.84
C ARG A 131 -2.46 -10.70 1.04
N ASP A 132 -3.72 -10.77 0.60
CA ASP A 132 -4.21 -11.92 -0.16
C ASP A 132 -3.47 -12.06 -1.49
N ALA A 133 -3.29 -10.95 -2.22
CA ALA A 133 -2.54 -10.88 -3.46
C ALA A 133 -1.13 -11.46 -3.34
N VAL A 134 -0.35 -10.98 -2.37
CA VAL A 134 1.04 -11.42 -2.12
C VAL A 134 1.08 -12.90 -1.76
N SER A 135 0.17 -13.37 -0.92
CA SER A 135 0.11 -14.79 -0.51
C SER A 135 -0.16 -15.75 -1.67
N LEU A 136 -0.85 -15.29 -2.73
CA LEU A 136 -1.18 -16.10 -3.89
C LEU A 136 -0.02 -16.28 -4.87
N VAL A 137 1.03 -15.46 -4.74
CA VAL A 137 2.22 -15.50 -5.59
C VAL A 137 3.46 -15.89 -4.78
N ASN A 138 3.32 -16.83 -3.83
CA ASN A 138 4.39 -17.37 -2.98
C ASN A 138 4.93 -16.43 -1.89
N GLY A 139 4.30 -15.27 -1.69
CA GLY A 139 4.66 -14.36 -0.60
C GLY A 139 4.09 -14.81 0.75
N PRO A 140 4.44 -14.10 1.83
CA PRO A 140 3.93 -14.42 3.15
C PRO A 140 2.42 -14.19 3.25
N PHE A 141 1.75 -15.07 3.99
CA PHE A 141 0.45 -14.77 4.58
C PHE A 141 0.68 -14.24 6.00
N TYR A 142 -0.04 -13.19 6.37
CA TYR A 142 0.04 -12.58 7.70
C TYR A 142 -1.33 -12.05 8.12
N ASP A 143 -1.50 -11.89 9.42
CA ASP A 143 -2.70 -11.30 9.99
C ASP A 143 -2.69 -9.79 9.79
N VAL A 144 -3.78 -9.26 9.23
CA VAL A 144 -3.95 -7.83 9.00
C VAL A 144 -4.85 -7.26 10.10
N PRO A 145 -4.33 -6.36 10.96
CA PRO A 145 -5.20 -5.58 11.84
C PRO A 145 -6.18 -4.76 11.00
N THR A 146 -7.48 -4.90 11.25
CA THR A 146 -8.57 -4.21 10.57
C THR A 146 -9.34 -3.31 11.53
N GLY A 147 -10.23 -2.47 11.00
CA GLY A 147 -10.95 -1.41 11.71
C GLY A 147 -10.62 -0.01 11.20
N ARG A 148 -9.93 0.12 10.06
CA ARG A 148 -9.65 1.43 9.44
C ARG A 148 -10.95 2.07 9.00
N ARG A 149 -10.98 3.39 8.96
CA ARG A 149 -12.04 4.20 8.36
C ARG A 149 -11.53 4.92 7.14
N ASP A 150 -12.46 5.20 6.25
CA ASP A 150 -12.20 5.86 4.99
C ASP A 150 -12.04 7.37 5.18
N GLY A 151 -10.97 7.91 4.59
CA GLY A 151 -10.73 9.33 4.46
C GLY A 151 -11.74 10.00 3.53
N ARG A 152 -11.88 11.33 3.67
CA ARG A 152 -12.82 12.15 2.88
C ARG A 152 -12.14 13.09 1.90
N VAL A 153 -10.82 13.06 1.82
CA VAL A 153 -10.03 14.04 1.08
C VAL A 153 -9.04 13.30 0.20
N SER A 154 -9.19 13.46 -1.12
CA SER A 154 -8.16 13.08 -2.09
C SER A 154 -7.72 14.33 -2.84
N LYS A 155 -6.44 14.66 -2.70
CA LYS A 155 -5.83 15.86 -3.30
C LYS A 155 -4.46 15.56 -3.89
N MET A 156 -4.23 15.99 -5.12
CA MET A 156 -2.96 15.87 -5.83
C MET A 156 -1.79 16.43 -5.01
N SER A 157 -2.01 17.56 -4.33
CA SER A 157 -0.99 18.23 -3.52
C SER A 157 -0.47 17.37 -2.36
N LEU A 158 -1.29 16.46 -1.82
CA LEU A 158 -0.93 15.58 -0.72
C LEU A 158 -0.10 14.37 -1.16
N ALA A 159 -0.21 14.00 -2.44
CA ALA A 159 0.57 12.91 -3.05
C ALA A 159 1.89 13.37 -3.70
N LYS A 160 2.29 14.64 -3.54
CA LYS A 160 3.51 15.19 -4.14
C LYS A 160 4.81 14.61 -3.56
N ASN A 161 4.78 14.12 -2.32
CA ASN A 161 5.98 13.63 -1.62
C ASN A 161 6.14 12.09 -1.67
N LEU A 162 5.43 11.41 -2.58
CA LEU A 162 5.65 9.97 -2.81
C LEU A 162 7.12 9.71 -3.23
N PRO A 163 7.71 8.57 -2.84
CA PRO A 163 9.02 8.16 -3.36
C PRO A 163 9.03 8.09 -4.90
N ASP A 164 10.09 8.61 -5.51
CA ASP A 164 10.28 8.63 -6.95
C ASP A 164 11.40 7.66 -7.38
N VAL A 165 11.33 7.18 -8.62
CA VAL A 165 12.32 6.24 -9.18
C VAL A 165 13.73 6.83 -9.25
N ASP A 166 13.86 8.15 -9.31
CA ASP A 166 15.13 8.87 -9.38
C ASP A 166 15.65 9.37 -8.01
N ASP A 167 14.91 9.15 -6.92
CA ASP A 167 15.30 9.60 -5.59
C ASP A 167 16.64 8.96 -5.16
N SER A 168 17.49 9.76 -4.53
CA SER A 168 18.70 9.25 -3.88
C SER A 168 18.34 8.40 -2.65
N ILE A 169 19.26 7.52 -2.23
CA ILE A 169 19.06 6.70 -1.03
C ILE A 169 18.76 7.52 0.23
N ASN A 170 19.34 8.72 0.37
CA ASN A 170 19.08 9.61 1.49
C ASN A 170 17.65 10.17 1.48
N VAL A 171 17.13 10.50 0.28
CA VAL A 171 15.75 10.98 0.12
C VAL A 171 14.76 9.85 0.41
N LEU A 172 15.03 8.63 -0.11
CA LEU A 172 14.21 7.45 0.17
C LEU A 172 14.15 7.17 1.69
N LYS A 173 15.30 7.17 2.38
CA LYS A 173 15.38 7.01 3.83
C LYS A 173 14.59 8.10 4.58
N SER A 174 14.69 9.36 4.16
CA SER A 174 13.91 10.45 4.77
C SER A 174 12.40 10.24 4.64
N LYS A 175 11.93 9.97 3.41
CA LYS A 175 10.50 9.76 3.13
C LYS A 175 9.92 8.58 3.92
N PHE A 176 10.66 7.48 4.06
CA PHE A 176 10.23 6.34 4.88
C PHE A 176 10.26 6.66 6.38
N LYS A 177 11.30 7.35 6.86
CA LYS A 177 11.40 7.76 8.26
C LYS A 177 10.29 8.73 8.67
N GLU A 178 9.86 9.63 7.77
CA GLU A 178 8.69 10.50 7.97
C GLU A 178 7.39 9.72 8.19
N LYS A 179 7.33 8.47 7.70
CA LYS A 179 6.23 7.54 7.93
C LYS A 179 6.44 6.61 9.13
N GLY A 180 7.51 6.81 9.90
CA GLY A 180 7.88 5.95 11.02
C GLY A 180 8.45 4.59 10.59
N LEU A 181 8.89 4.46 9.34
CA LEU A 181 9.49 3.24 8.80
C LEU A 181 11.01 3.32 8.83
N SER A 182 11.65 2.21 9.17
CA SER A 182 13.11 2.08 9.27
C SER A 182 13.79 1.83 7.92
N ASP A 183 15.13 1.88 7.88
CA ASP A 183 15.92 1.47 6.72
C ASP A 183 15.62 0.01 6.30
N LYS A 184 15.32 -0.87 7.26
CA LYS A 184 14.90 -2.26 6.98
C LYS A 184 13.55 -2.31 6.28
N ASP A 185 12.60 -1.51 6.76
CA ASP A 185 11.28 -1.40 6.15
C ASP A 185 11.37 -0.79 4.74
N LEU A 186 12.27 0.17 4.50
CA LEU A 186 12.58 0.69 3.15
C LEU A 186 13.06 -0.42 2.21
N VAL A 187 14.06 -1.20 2.61
CA VAL A 187 14.58 -2.29 1.77
C VAL A 187 13.50 -3.32 1.43
N LEU A 188 12.65 -3.67 2.40
CA LEU A 188 11.59 -4.67 2.22
C LEU A 188 10.41 -4.15 1.39
N LEU A 189 9.90 -2.95 1.70
CA LEU A 189 8.68 -2.42 1.09
C LEU A 189 8.92 -1.74 -0.26
N SER A 190 10.14 -1.25 -0.52
CA SER A 190 10.55 -0.76 -1.84
C SER A 190 11.18 -1.90 -2.65
N GLY A 191 12.42 -2.27 -2.33
CA GLY A 191 13.16 -3.28 -3.11
C GLY A 191 12.54 -4.67 -3.04
N GLY A 192 12.18 -5.13 -1.84
CA GLY A 192 11.61 -6.46 -1.63
C GLY A 192 10.26 -6.65 -2.33
N SER A 193 9.38 -5.64 -2.31
CA SER A 193 8.07 -5.71 -2.98
C SER A 193 8.17 -5.74 -4.51
N HIS A 194 9.24 -5.18 -5.07
CA HIS A 194 9.55 -5.19 -6.51
C HIS A 194 9.99 -6.58 -7.04
N THR A 195 10.00 -7.63 -6.20
CA THR A 195 10.11 -9.03 -6.65
C THR A 195 8.98 -9.45 -7.59
N ILE A 196 7.82 -8.81 -7.49
CA ILE A 196 6.69 -9.03 -8.40
C ILE A 196 6.34 -7.75 -9.17
N GLY A 197 5.77 -7.93 -10.36
CA GLY A 197 5.23 -6.83 -11.16
C GLY A 197 6.20 -6.29 -12.20
N ALA A 198 5.85 -5.12 -12.74
CA ALA A 198 6.50 -4.59 -13.92
C ALA A 198 6.47 -3.05 -13.95
N THR A 199 7.55 -2.47 -14.47
CA THR A 199 7.70 -1.04 -14.72
C THR A 199 7.57 -0.72 -16.20
N ALA A 200 7.26 0.54 -16.54
CA ALA A 200 7.28 1.01 -17.93
C ALA A 200 8.67 1.54 -18.29
N CYS A 201 9.07 1.41 -19.56
CA CYS A 201 10.33 1.96 -20.08
C CYS A 201 10.50 3.46 -19.79
N PHE A 202 9.40 4.21 -19.70
CA PHE A 202 9.37 5.61 -19.27
C PHE A 202 10.18 5.88 -17.99
N PHE A 203 10.09 5.02 -16.97
CA PHE A 203 10.76 5.20 -15.67
C PHE A 203 12.27 4.90 -15.69
N MET A 204 12.82 4.49 -16.83
CA MET A 204 14.24 4.12 -16.94
C MET A 204 14.99 4.94 -17.97
N GLN A 205 14.31 5.81 -18.73
CA GLN A 205 14.94 6.57 -19.83
C GLN A 205 16.16 7.36 -19.34
N LYS A 206 16.04 8.02 -18.19
CA LYS A 206 17.16 8.73 -17.57
C LYS A 206 18.29 7.78 -17.20
N ARG A 207 17.99 6.68 -16.53
CA ARG A 207 18.97 5.67 -16.11
C ARG A 207 19.69 5.01 -17.29
N LEU A 208 19.01 4.77 -18.41
CA LEU A 208 19.57 4.09 -19.57
C LEU A 208 20.33 5.01 -20.52
N TYR A 209 19.92 6.28 -20.66
CA TYR A 209 20.42 7.14 -21.74
C TYR A 209 20.89 8.53 -21.29
N ASN A 210 20.37 9.08 -20.20
CA ASN A 210 20.61 10.45 -19.75
C ASN A 210 21.07 10.50 -18.29
N PHE A 211 21.97 9.59 -17.88
CA PHE A 211 22.40 9.48 -16.49
C PHE A 211 23.29 10.66 -16.05
N THR A 212 24.20 11.09 -16.92
CA THR A 212 25.09 12.24 -16.71
C THR A 212 24.81 13.36 -17.71
N PRO A 213 25.16 14.62 -17.39
CA PRO A 213 25.18 15.69 -18.39
C PRO A 213 26.04 15.27 -19.59
N GLY A 214 25.48 15.28 -20.79
CA GLY A 214 26.12 14.76 -22.01
C GLY A 214 25.71 13.33 -22.41
N GLY A 215 24.78 12.72 -21.66
CA GLY A 215 24.25 11.39 -21.95
C GLY A 215 25.04 10.28 -21.25
N GLY A 216 24.61 9.04 -21.48
CA GLY A 216 25.23 7.84 -20.92
C GLY A 216 24.29 7.03 -20.03
N SER A 217 24.66 5.77 -19.83
CA SER A 217 23.94 4.85 -18.93
C SER A 217 24.50 4.93 -17.52
N ASP A 218 23.65 4.65 -16.54
CA ASP A 218 24.04 4.51 -15.14
C ASP A 218 25.16 3.47 -14.97
N PRO A 219 26.34 3.84 -14.45
CA PRO A 219 27.47 2.93 -14.28
C PRO A 219 27.21 1.85 -13.22
N ALA A 220 26.15 1.97 -12.41
CA ALA A 220 25.74 0.92 -11.49
C ALA A 220 25.02 -0.25 -12.19
N ILE A 221 24.62 -0.11 -13.46
CA ILE A 221 24.04 -1.21 -14.23
C ILE A 221 25.15 -2.20 -14.59
N ASN A 222 24.94 -3.48 -14.30
CA ASN A 222 25.82 -4.55 -14.70
C ASN A 222 26.08 -4.50 -16.23
N PRO A 223 27.35 -4.48 -16.70
CA PRO A 223 27.66 -4.37 -18.12
C PRO A 223 27.07 -5.49 -19.00
N GLY A 224 26.88 -6.69 -18.45
CA GLY A 224 26.23 -7.81 -19.15
C GLY A 224 24.70 -7.71 -19.20
N PHE A 225 24.11 -6.91 -18.30
CA PHE A 225 22.67 -6.69 -18.23
C PHE A 225 22.22 -5.47 -19.04
N LEU A 226 23.07 -4.43 -19.14
CA LEU A 226 22.75 -3.20 -19.85
C LEU A 226 22.24 -3.41 -21.30
N PRO A 227 22.86 -4.28 -22.14
CA PRO A 227 22.35 -4.54 -23.48
C PRO A 227 20.94 -5.14 -23.48
N GLN A 228 20.62 -6.00 -22.51
CA GLN A 228 19.29 -6.62 -22.39
C GLN A 228 18.21 -5.60 -22.01
N LEU A 229 18.55 -4.67 -21.09
CA LEU A 229 17.64 -3.57 -20.74
C LEU A 229 17.40 -2.64 -21.93
N LYS A 230 18.47 -2.29 -22.68
CA LYS A 230 18.35 -1.44 -23.88
C LYS A 230 17.61 -2.12 -25.03
N ASP A 231 17.70 -3.45 -25.16
CA ASP A 231 16.89 -4.20 -26.14
C ASP A 231 15.39 -4.07 -25.84
N LYS A 232 14.99 -4.18 -24.57
CA LYS A 232 13.57 -4.03 -24.18
C LYS A 232 13.09 -2.59 -24.17
N CYS A 233 13.97 -1.66 -23.85
CA CYS A 233 13.68 -0.24 -23.77
C CYS A 233 14.64 0.57 -24.65
N PRO A 234 14.55 0.45 -25.99
CA PRO A 234 15.49 1.10 -26.90
C PRO A 234 15.33 2.62 -26.85
N PHE A 235 16.41 3.33 -27.22
CA PHE A 235 16.37 4.77 -27.39
C PHE A 235 15.34 5.14 -28.45
N ASN A 236 14.43 6.07 -28.14
CA ASN A 236 13.26 6.41 -28.97
C ASN A 236 12.30 5.24 -29.26
N GLY A 237 12.31 4.19 -28.43
CA GLY A 237 11.31 3.11 -28.46
C GLY A 237 9.97 3.50 -27.85
N ASP A 238 9.03 2.56 -27.83
CA ASP A 238 7.77 2.73 -27.10
C ASP A 238 8.02 2.75 -25.58
N VAL A 239 7.89 3.95 -24.99
CA VAL A 239 8.10 4.19 -23.56
C VAL A 239 7.07 3.50 -22.66
N ASN A 240 5.96 3.01 -23.22
CA ASN A 240 4.90 2.33 -22.48
C ASN A 240 5.10 0.81 -22.36
N VAL A 241 6.07 0.25 -23.09
CA VAL A 241 6.47 -1.16 -22.95
C VAL A 241 6.76 -1.46 -21.49
N ARG A 242 6.21 -2.58 -21.01
CA ARG A 242 6.35 -3.03 -19.62
C ARG A 242 7.39 -4.14 -19.54
N ILE A 243 8.33 -4.00 -18.63
CA ILE A 243 9.32 -5.03 -18.30
C ILE A 243 9.23 -5.41 -16.82
N PRO A 244 9.54 -6.67 -16.46
CA PRO A 244 9.53 -7.08 -15.07
C PRO A 244 10.52 -6.27 -14.24
N LEU A 245 10.17 -6.00 -12.98
CA LEU A 245 11.11 -5.41 -12.01
C LEU A 245 12.11 -6.46 -11.51
N ASP A 246 11.65 -7.68 -11.28
CA ASP A 246 12.49 -8.85 -11.06
C ASP A 246 12.69 -9.63 -12.36
N TRP A 247 13.87 -9.47 -12.96
CA TRP A 247 14.24 -10.13 -14.20
C TRP A 247 14.37 -11.65 -14.08
N SER A 248 14.51 -12.17 -12.85
CA SER A 248 14.67 -13.60 -12.58
C SER A 248 13.32 -14.30 -12.39
N THR A 249 12.37 -13.68 -11.68
CA THR A 249 11.13 -14.32 -11.20
C THR A 249 9.92 -13.37 -11.15
N GLN A 250 9.59 -12.73 -12.28
CA GLN A 250 8.53 -11.71 -12.43
C GLN A 250 7.21 -11.91 -11.64
N ASN A 251 6.74 -13.15 -11.45
CA ASN A 251 5.45 -13.47 -10.82
C ASN A 251 5.58 -14.31 -9.54
N VAL A 252 6.79 -14.46 -8.99
CA VAL A 252 7.02 -15.21 -7.75
C VAL A 252 7.60 -14.26 -6.74
N PHE A 253 6.92 -14.10 -5.61
CA PHE A 253 7.40 -13.31 -4.49
C PHE A 253 8.51 -14.07 -3.77
N ASP A 254 9.74 -13.64 -3.99
CA ASP A 254 10.93 -14.26 -3.41
C ASP A 254 12.06 -13.25 -3.19
N VAL A 255 13.21 -13.74 -2.72
CA VAL A 255 14.36 -12.90 -2.38
C VAL A 255 15.20 -12.50 -3.60
N LYS A 256 14.87 -12.97 -4.82
CA LYS A 256 15.76 -12.79 -5.99
C LYS A 256 15.91 -11.33 -6.39
N ILE A 257 14.91 -10.48 -6.17
CA ILE A 257 15.04 -9.05 -6.39
C ILE A 257 16.21 -8.43 -5.61
N LEU A 258 16.43 -8.87 -4.37
CA LEU A 258 17.54 -8.38 -3.55
C LEU A 258 18.88 -8.86 -4.09
N ARG A 259 18.94 -10.08 -4.64
CA ARG A 259 20.12 -10.59 -5.37
C ARG A 259 20.38 -9.79 -6.64
N ASN A 260 19.34 -9.49 -7.42
CA ASN A 260 19.45 -8.66 -8.62
C ASN A 260 20.02 -7.27 -8.26
N ILE A 261 19.54 -6.65 -7.18
CA ILE A 261 20.08 -5.37 -6.70
C ILE A 261 21.57 -5.48 -6.39
N ARG A 262 21.98 -6.49 -5.61
CA ARG A 262 23.38 -6.74 -5.25
C ARG A 262 24.30 -6.94 -6.46
N GLU A 263 23.80 -7.58 -7.51
CA GLU A 263 24.56 -7.92 -8.72
C GLU A 263 24.57 -6.82 -9.80
N GLY A 264 23.96 -5.65 -9.53
CA GLY A 264 23.84 -4.56 -10.50
C GLY A 264 22.75 -4.78 -11.55
N ASN A 265 21.85 -5.74 -11.31
CA ASN A 265 20.74 -6.13 -12.19
C ASN A 265 19.39 -5.51 -11.77
N ALA A 266 19.38 -4.54 -10.85
CA ALA A 266 18.19 -3.76 -10.56
C ALA A 266 17.68 -3.07 -11.84
N VAL A 267 16.36 -2.98 -12.03
CA VAL A 267 15.73 -2.44 -13.25
C VAL A 267 15.47 -0.93 -13.17
N ILE A 268 15.00 -0.43 -12.03
CA ILE A 268 14.82 1.01 -11.76
C ILE A 268 15.96 1.57 -10.90
N ALA A 269 16.17 2.89 -10.96
CA ALA A 269 17.29 3.52 -10.27
C ALA A 269 17.14 3.44 -8.74
N SER A 270 15.95 3.71 -8.19
CA SER A 270 15.67 3.64 -6.75
C SER A 270 16.03 2.29 -6.11
N ASP A 271 15.81 1.17 -6.82
CA ASP A 271 16.22 -0.16 -6.37
C ASP A 271 17.75 -0.28 -6.33
N ALA A 272 18.44 0.19 -7.37
CA ALA A 272 19.90 0.22 -7.39
C ALA A 272 20.48 1.06 -6.23
N ARG A 273 19.80 2.17 -5.87
CA ARG A 273 20.20 3.05 -4.76
C ARG A 273 20.16 2.38 -3.40
N LEU A 274 19.39 1.29 -3.22
CA LEU A 274 19.41 0.52 -1.97
C LEU A 274 20.80 -0.07 -1.66
N TYR A 275 21.68 -0.18 -2.67
CA TYR A 275 23.05 -0.66 -2.50
C TYR A 275 24.10 0.46 -2.36
N ASP A 276 23.71 1.74 -2.41
CA ASP A 276 24.62 2.89 -2.29
C ASP A 276 25.00 3.20 -0.83
N ASP A 277 24.08 2.99 0.12
CA ASP A 277 24.27 3.26 1.56
C ASP A 277 24.75 2.00 2.32
N ARG A 278 25.66 2.18 3.28
CA ARG A 278 26.25 1.07 4.04
C ARG A 278 25.18 0.25 4.79
N MET A 279 24.20 0.90 5.40
CA MET A 279 23.20 0.24 6.23
C MET A 279 22.20 -0.54 5.37
N THR A 280 21.67 0.08 4.32
CA THR A 280 20.73 -0.61 3.41
C THR A 280 21.43 -1.74 2.66
N ARG A 281 22.70 -1.58 2.28
CA ARG A 281 23.52 -2.66 1.71
C ARG A 281 23.64 -3.85 2.65
N GLN A 282 23.96 -3.61 3.92
CA GLN A 282 24.05 -4.68 4.93
C GLN A 282 22.72 -5.41 5.13
N ILE A 283 21.59 -4.70 5.05
CA ILE A 283 20.25 -5.31 5.11
C ILE A 283 20.00 -6.18 3.87
N VAL A 284 20.28 -5.68 2.66
CA VAL A 284 20.16 -6.45 1.40
C VAL A 284 20.99 -7.73 1.49
N ASP A 285 22.26 -7.62 1.89
CA ASP A 285 23.17 -8.76 2.00
C ASP A 285 22.71 -9.79 3.04
N SER A 286 22.05 -9.33 4.12
CA SER A 286 21.57 -10.22 5.18
C SER A 286 20.54 -11.24 4.70
N TYR A 287 19.67 -10.88 3.76
CA TYR A 287 18.68 -11.81 3.20
C TYR A 287 19.24 -12.77 2.15
N ILE A 288 20.41 -12.45 1.58
CA ILE A 288 21.04 -13.25 0.53
C ILE A 288 22.02 -14.27 1.12
N THR A 289 22.71 -13.88 2.18
CA THR A 289 23.88 -14.60 2.72
C THR A 289 23.61 -15.27 4.06
N SER A 290 22.63 -14.81 4.83
CA SER A 290 22.33 -15.34 6.16
C SER A 290 21.03 -16.12 6.16
N SER A 291 21.04 -17.30 6.79
CA SER A 291 19.82 -18.06 7.07
C SER A 291 19.04 -17.50 8.26
N ALA A 292 19.59 -16.53 9.01
CA ALA A 292 18.95 -15.97 10.20
C ALA A 292 17.89 -14.90 9.88
N ALA A 293 17.99 -14.22 8.73
CA ALA A 293 17.03 -13.23 8.30
C ALA A 293 15.95 -13.88 7.42
N SER A 294 14.69 -13.86 7.87
CA SER A 294 13.57 -14.40 7.09
C SER A 294 12.91 -13.27 6.28
N PHE A 295 13.23 -13.20 4.99
CA PHE A 295 12.67 -12.19 4.08
C PHE A 295 11.14 -12.12 4.15
N ASN A 296 10.46 -13.27 4.10
CA ASN A 296 9.00 -13.33 4.14
C ASN A 296 8.43 -12.89 5.49
N GLN A 297 9.05 -13.27 6.61
CA GLN A 297 8.58 -12.84 7.93
C GLN A 297 8.79 -11.33 8.12
N ASP A 298 9.98 -10.85 7.79
CA ASP A 298 10.33 -9.43 7.94
C ASP A 298 9.48 -8.56 7.01
N PHE A 299 9.20 -9.02 5.78
CA PHE A 299 8.28 -8.34 4.87
C PHE A 299 6.85 -8.26 5.44
N ALA A 300 6.34 -9.35 6.02
CA ALA A 300 5.03 -9.35 6.68
C ALA A 300 4.98 -8.34 7.84
N GLU A 301 6.01 -8.29 8.68
CA GLU A 301 6.12 -7.31 9.76
C GLU A 301 6.14 -5.87 9.23
N ALA A 302 6.91 -5.61 8.17
CA ALA A 302 6.98 -4.30 7.51
C ALA A 302 5.61 -3.90 6.90
N MET A 303 4.89 -4.83 6.29
CA MET A 303 3.55 -4.60 5.76
C MET A 303 2.53 -4.26 6.87
N VAL A 304 2.59 -4.94 8.02
CA VAL A 304 1.74 -4.60 9.17
C VAL A 304 2.06 -3.21 9.70
N LYS A 305 3.35 -2.85 9.82
CA LYS A 305 3.76 -1.49 10.21
C LYS A 305 3.24 -0.44 9.23
N MET A 306 3.44 -0.66 7.92
CA MET A 306 2.96 0.24 6.88
C MET A 306 1.45 0.40 6.93
N GLY A 307 0.72 -0.71 7.07
CA GLY A 307 -0.73 -0.72 7.19
C GLY A 307 -1.27 0.07 8.40
N ASN A 308 -0.46 0.32 9.41
CA ASN A 308 -0.85 1.09 10.60
C ASN A 308 -0.59 2.61 10.47
N ILE A 309 0.06 3.06 9.39
CA ILE A 309 0.39 4.48 9.18
C ILE A 309 -0.90 5.30 9.08
N GLY A 310 -1.04 6.29 9.97
CA GLY A 310 -2.12 7.29 9.91
C GLY A 310 -3.53 6.70 9.86
N ALA A 311 -3.71 5.46 10.33
CA ALA A 311 -4.97 4.76 10.25
C ALA A 311 -6.06 5.52 11.01
N LYS A 312 -7.13 5.88 10.30
CA LYS A 312 -8.27 6.56 10.91
C LYS A 312 -9.16 5.54 11.61
N THR A 313 -9.62 5.83 12.83
CA THR A 313 -10.43 4.90 13.63
C THR A 313 -11.58 5.61 14.33
N GLY A 314 -12.52 4.86 14.92
CA GLY A 314 -13.61 5.42 15.71
C GLY A 314 -14.52 6.35 14.90
N SER A 315 -14.46 7.66 15.15
CA SER A 315 -15.22 8.70 14.42
C SER A 315 -14.41 9.43 13.35
N GLU A 316 -13.12 9.14 13.22
CA GLU A 316 -12.22 9.78 12.26
C GLU A 316 -12.46 9.16 10.87
N GLY A 317 -13.30 9.79 10.05
CA GLY A 317 -13.64 9.26 8.72
C GLY A 317 -14.97 8.50 8.67
N GLU A 318 -15.17 7.71 7.63
CA GLU A 318 -16.44 7.00 7.37
C GLU A 318 -16.25 5.54 6.92
N VAL A 319 -17.36 4.85 6.71
CA VAL A 319 -17.38 3.61 5.92
C VAL A 319 -18.10 3.97 4.64
N ARG A 320 -17.36 4.20 3.56
CA ARG A 320 -17.95 4.58 2.27
C ARG A 320 -18.78 3.44 1.72
N ARG A 321 -19.90 3.73 1.07
CA ARG A 321 -20.71 2.70 0.37
C ARG A 321 -20.11 2.32 -0.98
N ALA A 322 -19.52 3.28 -1.68
CA ALA A 322 -18.75 3.08 -2.89
C ALA A 322 -17.35 3.65 -2.70
N CYS A 323 -16.31 2.90 -3.08
CA CYS A 323 -14.93 3.34 -2.81
C CYS A 323 -14.47 4.51 -3.68
N ASN A 324 -15.24 4.91 -4.68
CA ASN A 324 -14.93 6.02 -5.56
C ASN A 324 -15.49 7.37 -5.09
N ALA A 325 -16.33 7.42 -4.06
CA ALA A 325 -17.00 8.65 -3.62
C ALA A 325 -17.17 8.70 -2.10
N VAL A 326 -17.10 9.91 -1.53
CA VAL A 326 -17.51 10.19 -0.14
C VAL A 326 -19.03 10.00 -0.04
N ASN A 327 -19.52 9.52 1.11
CA ASN A 327 -20.95 9.27 1.36
C ASN A 327 -21.82 10.54 1.34
#